data_AF-X1SGJ2-F1
#
_entry.id   AF-X1SGJ2-F1
#
_cell.length_a   1.000
_cell.length_b   1.000
_cell.length_c   1.000
_cell.angle_alpha   90.00
_cell.angle_beta   90.00
_cell.angle_gamma   90.00
#
_symmetry.space_group_name_H-M   'P 1'
#
loop_
_entity.id
_entity.type
_entity.pdbx_description
1 polymer ?
#
loop_
_entity_poly.entity_id
_entity_poly.type
_entity_poly.pdbx_seq_one_letter_code
_entity_poly.pdbx_strand_id
1 'polypeptide(L)'
;DQGFEHGPREFLEHPEGGNFEYILDIAKEGRFTGLVLHAGLAEKYAGEIADSRVPLILKLNGRSELFTEEDPFSPQLYSVEDAITLGAVAVERSLSKASVAI
;
A
#
# COMPACT_ATOMS: atom_id res chain seq x y z
N ASP A 1 2.31 1.94 0.61
CA ASP A 1 2.91 0.74 -0.02
C ASP A 1 4.34 0.98 -0.48
N GLN A 2 4.66 2.19 -0.97
CA GLN A 2 6.00 2.64 -1.39
C GLN A 2 7.19 2.10 -0.58
N GLY A 3 7.17 2.19 0.76
CA GLY A 3 8.30 1.74 1.59
C GLY A 3 8.57 0.22 1.53
N PHE A 4 7.56 -0.59 1.17
CA PHE A 4 7.72 -2.02 0.91
C PHE A 4 8.27 -2.26 -0.50
N GLU A 5 7.78 -1.51 -1.49
CA GLU A 5 8.15 -1.68 -2.90
C GLU A 5 9.53 -1.12 -3.24
N HIS A 6 9.90 0.02 -2.65
CA HIS A 6 11.10 0.82 -2.94
C HIS A 6 12.08 0.91 -1.76
N GLY A 7 11.76 0.23 -0.66
CA GLY A 7 12.59 0.24 0.54
C GLY A 7 12.65 1.61 1.24
N PRO A 8 13.44 1.72 2.32
CA PRO A 8 13.47 2.92 3.16
C PRO A 8 14.28 4.07 2.59
N ARG A 9 15.03 3.86 1.49
CA ARG A 9 15.95 4.87 0.94
C ARG A 9 15.20 6.06 0.34
N GLU A 10 13.99 5.86 -0.15
CA GLU A 10 13.18 6.95 -0.69
C GLU A 10 12.79 7.99 0.37
N PHE A 11 12.80 7.62 1.65
CA PHE A 11 12.53 8.56 2.74
C PHE A 11 13.79 9.34 3.18
N LEU A 12 14.96 9.14 2.57
CA LEU A 12 16.17 9.87 2.99
C LEU A 12 16.09 11.37 2.69
N GLU A 13 15.48 11.74 1.56
CA GLU A 13 15.26 13.15 1.19
C GLU A 13 14.10 13.78 1.97
N HIS A 14 13.13 12.96 2.38
CA HIS A 14 11.94 13.34 3.14
C HIS A 14 11.66 12.37 4.31
N PRO A 15 12.40 12.48 5.42
CA PRO A 15 12.33 11.52 6.54
C PRO A 15 10.95 11.38 7.17
N GLU A 16 10.17 12.46 7.17
CA GLU A 16 8.78 12.49 7.64
C GLU A 16 7.87 11.50 6.88
N GLY A 17 8.21 11.16 5.63
CA GLY A 17 7.48 10.16 4.84
C GLY A 17 7.54 8.75 5.43
N GLY A 18 8.50 8.48 6.32
CA GLY A 18 8.58 7.22 7.08
C GLY A 18 7.61 7.16 8.26
N ASN A 19 7.01 8.29 8.67
CA ASN A 19 6.00 8.33 9.73
C ASN A 19 4.60 8.22 9.13
N PHE A 20 3.85 7.19 9.53
CA PHE A 20 2.50 6.97 9.02
C PHE A 20 1.51 8.08 9.42
N GLU A 21 1.66 8.66 10.61
CA GLU A 21 0.79 9.76 11.05
C GLU A 21 0.91 10.99 10.14
N TYR A 22 2.12 11.27 9.66
CA TYR A 22 2.36 12.34 8.69
C TYR A 22 1.62 12.10 7.37
N ILE A 23 1.60 10.86 6.89
CA ILE A 23 0.85 10.47 5.69
C ILE A 23 -0.67 10.62 5.91
N LEU A 24 -1.16 10.23 7.08
CA LEU A 24 -2.57 10.42 7.45
C LEU A 24 -2.96 11.90 7.54
N ASP A 25 -2.09 12.75 8.09
CA ASP A 25 -2.32 14.19 8.17
C ASP A 25 -2.43 14.81 6.79
N ILE A 26 -1.52 14.47 5.87
CA ILE A 26 -1.63 14.87 4.45
C ILE A 26 -2.96 14.40 3.85
N ALA A 27 -3.35 13.14 4.09
CA ALA A 27 -4.58 12.59 3.55
C ALA A 27 -5.82 13.36 4.02
N LYS A 28 -5.86 13.72 5.31
CA LYS A 28 -6.96 14.49 5.92
C LYS A 28 -6.98 15.93 5.43
N GLU A 29 -5.84 16.64 5.52
CA GLU A 29 -5.73 18.06 5.16
C GLU A 29 -5.99 18.27 3.66
N GLY A 30 -5.48 17.37 2.83
CA GLY A 30 -5.71 17.34 1.39
C GLY A 30 -7.10 16.86 0.98
N ARG A 31 -7.93 16.39 1.93
CA ARG A 31 -9.28 15.83 1.70
C ARG A 31 -9.29 14.71 0.67
N PHE A 32 -8.29 13.85 0.73
CA PHE A 32 -8.21 12.69 -0.14
C PHE A 32 -9.36 11.72 0.14
N THR A 33 -9.86 11.10 -0.92
CA THR A 33 -11.01 10.18 -0.85
C THR A 33 -10.62 8.74 -0.58
N GLY A 34 -9.33 8.47 -0.37
CA GLY A 34 -8.85 7.15 0.01
C GLY A 34 -7.35 7.09 0.23
N LEU A 35 -6.92 6.05 0.92
CA LEU A 35 -5.52 5.74 1.20
C LEU A 35 -5.22 4.30 0.77
N VAL A 36 -4.18 4.12 -0.07
CA VAL A 36 -3.77 2.79 -0.56
C VAL A 36 -2.65 2.24 0.31
N LEU A 37 -2.87 1.06 0.92
CA LEU A 37 -1.91 0.44 1.83
C LEU A 37 -1.79 -1.06 1.63
N HIS A 38 -0.61 -1.61 1.94
CA HIS A 38 -0.46 -3.04 2.20
C HIS A 38 -1.05 -3.41 3.56
N ALA A 39 -1.47 -4.67 3.71
CA ALA A 39 -2.15 -5.12 4.91
C ALA A 39 -1.32 -4.94 6.19
N GLY A 40 0.00 -5.14 6.14
CA GLY A 40 0.84 -4.93 7.33
C GLY A 40 0.75 -3.51 7.93
N LEU A 41 0.57 -2.48 7.09
CA LEU A 41 0.32 -1.11 7.57
C LEU A 41 -1.14 -0.92 7.98
N ALA A 42 -2.08 -1.47 7.22
CA ALA A 42 -3.51 -1.39 7.54
C ALA A 42 -3.85 -2.04 8.89
N GLU A 43 -3.24 -3.19 9.20
CA GLU A 43 -3.38 -3.92 10.46
C GLU A 43 -2.74 -3.13 11.62
N LYS A 44 -1.50 -2.65 11.41
CA LYS A 44 -0.75 -1.94 12.45
C LYS A 44 -1.44 -0.64 12.88
N TYR A 45 -2.06 0.07 11.94
CA TYR A 45 -2.64 1.39 12.16
C TYR A 45 -4.17 1.43 11.99
N ALA A 46 -4.84 0.30 12.25
CA ALA A 46 -6.28 0.18 12.04
C ALA A 46 -7.09 1.25 12.81
N GLY A 47 -6.66 1.58 14.04
CA GLY A 47 -7.30 2.59 14.87
C GLY A 47 -7.17 3.99 14.28
N GLU A 48 -5.95 4.38 13.92
CA GLU A 48 -5.65 5.70 13.34
C GLU A 48 -6.33 5.89 11.98
N ILE A 49 -6.41 4.82 11.17
CA ILE A 49 -7.14 4.83 9.90
C ILE A 49 -8.65 5.04 10.17
N ALA A 50 -9.24 4.31 11.11
CA ALA A 50 -10.65 4.48 11.47
C ALA A 50 -10.94 5.89 11.99
N ASP A 51 -10.08 6.43 12.85
CA ASP A 51 -10.20 7.78 13.42
C ASP A 51 -10.04 8.87 12.35
N SER A 52 -9.19 8.64 11.35
CA SER A 52 -8.98 9.58 10.24
C SER A 52 -10.21 9.76 9.36
N ARG A 53 -11.08 8.74 9.30
CA ARG A 53 -12.23 8.63 8.38
C ARG A 53 -11.85 8.68 6.89
N VAL A 54 -10.58 8.51 6.55
CA VAL A 54 -10.11 8.36 5.17
C VAL A 54 -10.33 6.90 4.73
N PRO A 55 -11.06 6.62 3.65
CA PRO A 55 -11.36 5.24 3.24
C PRO A 55 -10.11 4.43 2.89
N LEU A 56 -10.02 3.21 3.41
CA LEU A 56 -8.93 2.28 3.10
C LEU A 56 -9.15 1.58 1.75
N ILE A 57 -8.11 1.57 0.91
CA ILE A 57 -8.00 0.73 -0.28
C ILE A 57 -6.85 -0.26 -0.04
N LEU A 58 -7.14 -1.56 -0.07
CA LEU A 58 -6.12 -2.58 0.21
C LEU A 58 -5.34 -2.97 -1.04
N LYS A 59 -4.01 -2.81 -1.00
CA LYS A 59 -3.06 -3.29 -2.00
C LYS A 59 -2.82 -4.80 -1.84
N LEU A 60 -3.33 -5.59 -2.78
CA LEU A 60 -3.32 -7.06 -2.69
C LEU A 60 -2.00 -7.70 -3.13
N ASN A 61 -1.18 -7.01 -3.92
CA ASN A 61 0.08 -7.53 -4.43
C ASN A 61 1.22 -6.53 -4.22
N GLY A 62 2.44 -7.03 -4.07
CA GLY A 62 3.61 -6.20 -3.91
C GLY A 62 4.87 -6.90 -4.39
N ARG A 63 5.84 -6.13 -4.84
CA ARG A 63 7.20 -6.58 -5.12
C ARG A 63 8.12 -5.92 -4.10
N SER A 64 9.29 -6.50 -3.83
CA SER A 64 10.36 -5.80 -3.12
C SER A 64 11.51 -5.51 -4.08
N GLU A 65 12.29 -4.47 -3.81
CA GLU A 65 13.50 -4.14 -4.58
C GLU A 65 14.56 -5.25 -4.58
N LEU A 66 14.45 -6.25 -3.68
CA LEU A 66 15.37 -7.38 -3.64
C LEU A 66 15.24 -8.30 -4.86
N PHE A 67 14.08 -8.25 -5.54
CA PHE A 67 13.82 -9.07 -6.71
C PHE A 67 14.23 -8.31 -7.99
N THR A 68 15.25 -8.83 -8.68
CA THR A 68 15.95 -8.14 -9.79
C THR A 68 15.73 -8.78 -11.16
N GLU A 69 14.89 -9.82 -11.27
CA GLU A 69 14.68 -10.49 -12.56
C GLU A 69 13.90 -9.63 -13.57
N GLU A 70 14.19 -9.87 -14.86
CA GLU A 70 13.67 -9.11 -16.02
C GLU A 70 12.14 -9.14 -16.14
N ASP A 71 11.47 -10.15 -15.57
CA ASP A 71 10.02 -10.21 -15.49
C ASP A 71 9.52 -9.65 -14.14
N PRO A 72 8.82 -8.50 -14.12
CA PRO A 72 8.14 -7.99 -12.95
C PRO A 72 6.98 -8.88 -12.51
N PHE A 73 7.31 -9.95 -11.79
CA PHE A 73 6.34 -10.70 -11.01
C PHE A 73 6.07 -9.98 -9.67
N SER A 74 4.80 -9.59 -9.48
CA SER A 74 4.30 -9.05 -8.22
C SER A 74 3.28 -10.04 -7.64
N PRO A 75 3.70 -10.94 -6.72
CA PRO A 75 2.83 -11.97 -6.17
C PRO A 75 1.64 -11.36 -5.44
N GLN A 76 0.51 -12.05 -5.49
CA GLN A 76 -0.61 -11.74 -4.61
C GLN A 76 -0.24 -12.15 -3.18
N LEU A 77 -0.30 -11.18 -2.26
CA LEU A 77 0.03 -11.32 -0.85
C LEU A 77 -1.22 -11.48 0.02
N TYR A 78 -2.35 -10.91 -0.42
CA TYR A 78 -3.61 -10.88 0.32
C TYR A 78 -4.81 -11.24 -0.56
N SER A 79 -5.83 -11.77 0.07
CA SER A 79 -7.12 -12.12 -0.54
C SER A 79 -8.10 -10.95 -0.47
N VAL A 80 -9.24 -11.08 -1.16
CA VAL A 80 -10.34 -10.12 -1.04
C VAL A 80 -11.00 -10.24 0.33
N GLU A 81 -11.03 -11.45 0.88
CA GLU A 81 -11.53 -11.77 2.21
C GLU A 81 -10.73 -11.04 3.30
N ASP A 82 -9.41 -10.93 3.14
CA ASP A 82 -8.56 -10.12 4.02
C ASP A 82 -8.94 -8.63 3.94
N ALA A 83 -9.20 -8.11 2.74
CA ALA A 83 -9.63 -6.73 2.54
C ALA A 83 -10.96 -6.41 3.24
N ILE A 84 -11.92 -7.35 3.17
CA ILE A 84 -13.19 -7.23 3.89
C ILE A 84 -12.95 -7.21 5.40
N THR A 85 -12.09 -8.09 5.90
CA THR A 85 -11.76 -8.20 7.33
C THR A 85 -11.13 -6.91 7.86
N LEU A 86 -10.30 -6.25 7.05
CA LEU A 86 -9.64 -4.99 7.38
C LEU A 86 -10.53 -3.75 7.16
N GLY A 87 -11.78 -3.92 6.73
CA GLY A 87 -12.71 -2.82 6.49
C GLY A 87 -12.36 -1.97 5.27
N ALA A 88 -11.60 -2.51 4.32
CA ALA A 88 -11.29 -1.82 3.08
C ALA A 88 -12.56 -1.63 2.23
N VAL A 89 -12.69 -0.45 1.62
CA VAL A 89 -13.82 -0.13 0.73
C VAL A 89 -13.55 -0.51 -0.73
N ALA A 90 -12.29 -0.77 -1.06
CA ALA A 90 -11.85 -1.22 -2.36
C ALA A 90 -10.53 -2.01 -2.25
N VAL A 91 -10.18 -2.70 -3.33
CA VAL A 91 -8.90 -3.39 -3.48
C VAL A 91 -8.17 -2.86 -4.71
N GLU A 92 -6.85 -2.87 -4.65
CA GLU A 92 -6.00 -2.50 -5.77
C GLU A 92 -4.95 -3.59 -6.03
N ARG A 93 -4.66 -3.82 -7.32
CA ARG A 93 -3.68 -4.78 -7.79
C ARG A 93 -2.93 -4.22 -9.01
N SER A 94 -1.61 -4.10 -8.90
CA SER A 94 -0.76 -3.75 -10.04
C SER A 94 -0.67 -4.91 -11.02
N LEU A 95 -0.80 -4.64 -12.32
CA LEU A 95 -0.57 -5.61 -13.38
C LEU A 95 0.72 -5.23 -14.12
N SER A 96 1.70 -6.13 -14.16
CA SER A 96 2.83 -5.99 -15.07
C SER A 96 2.39 -6.34 -16.50
N LYS A 97 2.76 -5.50 -17.47
CA LYS A 97 2.70 -5.87 -18.87
C LYS A 97 3.97 -6.64 -19.21
N ALA A 98 4.00 -7.94 -18.91
CA ALA A 98 4.99 -8.87 -19.43
C ALA A 98 4.24 -10.07 -20.05
N SER A 99 4.44 -10.21 -21.36
CA SER A 99 4.10 -11.29 -22.29
C SER A 99 3.12 -12.36 -21.81
N VAL A 100 1.89 -12.30 -22.32
CA VAL A 100 1.15 -13.55 -22.62
C VAL A 100 1.95 -14.26 -23.72
N ALA A 101 2.89 -15.13 -23.32
CA ALA A 101 3.40 -16.14 -24.23
C ALA A 101 2.33 -17.25 -24.29
N ILE A 102 1.46 -17.16 -25.28
CA ILE A 102 0.64 -18.29 -25.76
C ILE A 102 1.55 -19.20 -26.58
#